data_AF-A0A918TIQ5-F1
#
_entry.id   AF-A0A918TIQ5-F1
#
_cell.length_a   1.000
_cell.length_b   1.000
_cell.length_c   1.000
_cell.angle_alpha   90.00
_cell.angle_beta   90.00
_cell.angle_gamma   90.00
#
_symmetry.space_group_name_H-M   'P 1'
#
loop_
_entity.id
_entity.type
_entity.pdbx_description
1 polymer ?
#
loop_
_entity_poly.entity_id
_entity_poly.type
_entity_poly.pdbx_seq_one_letter_code
_entity_poly.pdbx_strand_id
1 'polypeptide(L)'
;MLAQERDEYATTLTRFSIESAHAKPTDKIVMESVRRLIGLALNLSPRNRSAVVANHQLGRGILPEKKSADYSRPVFARLLLTRGRLLKEQKGEGNQFVGECFVELAAELDPHNEDAVYECELQKLDEREVDWSVFTRQPE
;
A
#
# COMPACT_ATOMS: atom_id res chain seq x y z
N MET A 1 -7.90 8.13 10.81
CA MET A 1 -8.86 7.73 9.74
C MET A 1 -10.10 7.08 10.31
N LEU A 2 -11.24 7.18 9.61
CA LEU A 2 -12.47 6.45 9.97
C LEU A 2 -12.37 4.97 9.55
N ALA A 3 -13.18 4.11 10.17
CA ALA A 3 -13.14 2.67 9.88
C ALA A 3 -13.52 2.34 8.43
N GLN A 4 -14.55 3.01 7.89
CA GLN A 4 -14.98 2.84 6.51
C GLN A 4 -13.88 3.25 5.52
N GLU A 5 -13.28 4.42 5.74
CA GLU A 5 -12.19 4.93 4.91
C GLU A 5 -10.99 3.97 4.90
N ARG A 6 -10.60 3.41 6.06
CA ARG A 6 -9.56 2.37 6.13
C ARG A 6 -9.89 1.15 5.25
N ASP A 7 -11.15 0.73 5.25
CA ASP A 7 -11.61 -0.42 4.47
C ASP A 7 -11.61 -0.14 2.95
N GLU A 8 -11.93 1.09 2.55
CA GLU A 8 -11.87 1.55 1.16
C GLU A 8 -10.42 1.60 0.65
N TYR A 9 -9.49 2.16 1.43
CA TYR A 9 -8.05 2.14 1.10
C TYR A 9 -7.52 0.70 1.04
N ALA A 10 -7.86 -0.16 2.02
CA ALA A 10 -7.45 -1.56 2.03
C ALA A 10 -7.95 -2.33 0.79
N THR A 11 -9.20 -2.10 0.39
CA THR A 11 -9.78 -2.69 -0.82
C THR A 11 -9.03 -2.20 -2.07
N THR A 12 -8.77 -0.91 -2.17
CA THR A 12 -8.09 -0.31 -3.33
C THR A 12 -6.64 -0.80 -3.45
N LEU A 13 -5.88 -0.79 -2.35
CA LEU A 13 -4.52 -1.35 -2.28
C LEU A 13 -4.47 -2.80 -2.75
N THR A 14 -5.44 -3.62 -2.29
CA THR A 14 -5.54 -5.02 -2.70
C THR A 14 -5.78 -5.17 -4.20
N ARG A 15 -6.60 -4.32 -4.81
CA ARG A 15 -6.86 -4.40 -6.25
C ARG A 15 -5.62 -4.01 -7.07
N PHE A 16 -4.92 -2.96 -6.67
CA PHE A 16 -3.66 -2.56 -7.31
C PHE A 16 -2.57 -3.62 -7.17
N SER A 17 -2.49 -4.30 -6.02
CA SER A 17 -1.52 -5.38 -5.82
C SER A 17 -1.84 -6.56 -6.74
N ILE A 18 -3.10 -7.00 -6.81
CA ILE A 18 -3.53 -8.07 -7.72
C ILE A 18 -3.25 -7.69 -9.18
N GLU A 19 -3.57 -6.46 -9.60
CA GLU A 19 -3.29 -6.01 -10.95
C GLU A 19 -1.80 -6.07 -11.29
N SER A 20 -0.94 -5.66 -10.34
CA SER A 20 0.52 -5.72 -10.51
C SER A 20 1.01 -7.17 -10.60
N ALA A 21 0.47 -8.07 -9.77
CA ALA A 21 0.77 -9.50 -9.82
C ALA A 21 0.38 -10.13 -11.17
N HIS A 22 -0.75 -9.74 -11.75
CA HIS A 22 -1.16 -10.19 -13.09
C HIS A 22 -0.26 -9.66 -14.20
N ALA A 23 0.24 -8.43 -14.08
CA ALA A 23 1.12 -7.85 -15.08
C ALA A 23 2.49 -8.56 -15.16
N LYS A 24 3.02 -9.01 -14.01
CA LYS A 24 4.33 -9.66 -13.92
C LYS A 24 4.36 -10.75 -12.82
N PRO A 25 3.74 -11.92 -13.03
CA PRO A 25 3.50 -12.93 -11.99
C PRO A 25 4.77 -13.65 -11.49
N THR A 26 5.84 -13.65 -12.28
CA THR A 26 7.12 -14.30 -11.95
C THR A 26 8.20 -13.32 -11.50
N ASP A 27 7.92 -12.02 -11.52
CA ASP A 27 8.87 -10.99 -11.15
C ASP A 27 8.92 -10.87 -9.62
N LYS A 28 10.08 -11.21 -9.03
CA LYS A 28 10.26 -11.22 -7.58
C LYS A 28 10.06 -9.84 -6.96
N ILE A 29 10.48 -8.77 -7.65
CA ILE A 29 10.35 -7.40 -7.15
C ILE A 29 8.87 -7.01 -7.10
N VAL A 30 8.12 -7.35 -8.15
CA VAL A 30 6.68 -7.11 -8.18
C VAL A 30 5.98 -7.91 -7.08
N MET A 31 6.32 -9.19 -6.90
CA MET A 31 5.70 -10.02 -5.88
C MET A 31 6.03 -9.56 -4.45
N GLU A 32 7.19 -8.97 -4.23
CA GLU A 32 7.52 -8.32 -2.96
C GLU A 32 6.66 -7.08 -2.72
N SER A 33 6.52 -6.19 -3.71
CA SER A 33 5.59 -5.05 -3.64
C SER A 33 4.14 -5.49 -3.42
N VAL A 34 3.71 -6.60 -4.03
CA VAL A 34 2.38 -7.18 -3.79
C VAL A 34 2.19 -7.56 -2.32
N ARG A 35 3.19 -8.19 -1.69
CA ARG A 35 3.16 -8.53 -0.26
C ARG A 35 3.11 -7.27 0.61
N ARG A 36 3.90 -6.24 0.28
CA ARG A 36 3.87 -4.94 0.97
C ARG A 36 2.47 -4.32 0.96
N LEU A 37 1.84 -4.24 -0.22
CA LEU A 37 0.51 -3.68 -0.41
C LEU A 37 -0.60 -4.47 0.31
N ILE A 38 -0.56 -5.81 0.24
CA ILE A 38 -1.52 -6.67 0.95
C ILE A 38 -1.34 -6.55 2.47
N GLY A 39 -0.10 -6.50 2.94
CA GLY A 39 0.22 -6.33 4.34
C GLY A 39 -0.28 -4.99 4.90
N LEU A 40 -0.07 -3.89 4.16
CA LEU A 40 -0.62 -2.58 4.50
C LEU A 40 -2.16 -2.60 4.49
N ALA A 41 -2.79 -3.24 3.51
CA ALA A 41 -4.24 -3.37 3.47
C ALA A 41 -4.80 -4.11 4.71
N LEU A 42 -4.13 -5.18 5.15
CA LEU A 42 -4.49 -5.91 6.36
C LEU A 42 -4.21 -5.13 7.64
N ASN A 43 -3.19 -4.27 7.66
CA ASN A 43 -2.95 -3.37 8.78
C ASN A 43 -4.06 -2.30 8.90
N LEU A 44 -4.49 -1.72 7.77
CA LEU A 44 -5.58 -0.74 7.74
C LEU A 44 -6.92 -1.36 8.14
N SER A 45 -7.26 -2.53 7.58
CA SER A 45 -8.51 -3.23 7.82
C SER A 45 -8.25 -4.75 7.91
N PRO A 46 -8.01 -5.30 9.12
CA PRO A 46 -7.69 -6.72 9.31
C PRO A 46 -8.80 -7.68 8.86
N ARG A 47 -10.03 -7.18 8.76
CA ARG A 47 -11.21 -7.94 8.35
C ARG A 47 -11.66 -7.62 6.92
N ASN A 48 -10.86 -6.88 6.16
CA ASN A 48 -11.17 -6.58 4.76
C ASN A 48 -11.22 -7.88 3.95
N ARG A 49 -12.39 -8.18 3.38
CA ARG A 49 -12.63 -9.43 2.65
C ARG A 49 -11.66 -9.61 1.48
N SER A 50 -11.37 -8.54 0.75
CA SER A 50 -10.49 -8.60 -0.41
C SER A 50 -9.06 -8.94 0.00
N ALA A 51 -8.52 -8.22 0.98
CA ALA A 51 -7.16 -8.41 1.46
C ALA A 51 -6.95 -9.80 2.06
N VAL A 52 -7.90 -10.28 2.87
CA VAL A 52 -7.83 -11.62 3.50
C VAL A 52 -7.82 -12.73 2.45
N VAL A 53 -8.72 -12.66 1.46
CA VAL A 53 -8.79 -13.67 0.39
C VAL A 53 -7.53 -13.64 -0.47
N ALA A 54 -7.09 -12.45 -0.87
CA ALA A 54 -5.89 -12.29 -1.69
C ALA A 54 -4.64 -12.81 -0.98
N ASN A 55 -4.46 -12.47 0.31
CA ASN A 55 -3.35 -12.95 1.11
C ASN A 55 -3.34 -14.50 1.21
N HIS A 56 -4.50 -15.10 1.45
CA HIS A 56 -4.62 -16.56 1.52
C HIS A 56 -4.27 -17.25 0.19
N GLN A 57 -4.77 -16.72 -0.93
CA GLN A 57 -4.52 -17.27 -2.26
C GLN A 57 -3.03 -17.14 -2.63
N LEU A 58 -2.46 -15.94 -2.49
CA LEU A 58 -1.06 -15.66 -2.79
C LEU A 58 -0.11 -16.51 -1.93
N GLY A 59 -0.43 -16.71 -0.64
CA GLY A 59 0.33 -17.59 0.24
C GLY A 59 0.35 -19.06 -0.18
N ARG A 60 -0.60 -19.49 -1.03
CA ARG A 60 -0.64 -20.83 -1.63
C ARG A 60 -0.11 -20.87 -3.07
N GLY A 61 0.47 -19.78 -3.56
CA GLY A 61 0.90 -19.65 -4.95
C GLY A 61 -0.26 -19.55 -5.94
N ILE A 62 -1.49 -19.28 -5.46
CA ILE A 62 -2.67 -19.08 -6.29
C ILE A 62 -2.80 -17.59 -6.59
N LEU A 63 -2.80 -17.22 -7.87
CA LEU A 63 -3.01 -15.84 -8.27
C LEU A 63 -4.49 -15.45 -8.10
N PRO A 64 -4.83 -14.42 -7.30
CA PRO A 64 -6.21 -13.98 -7.12
C PRO A 64 -6.86 -13.52 -8.43
N GLU A 65 -8.18 -13.61 -8.50
CA GLU A 65 -8.94 -13.13 -9.67
C GLU A 65 -8.74 -11.62 -9.86
N LYS A 66 -8.46 -11.20 -11.10
CA LYS A 66 -8.29 -9.79 -11.43
C LYS A 66 -9.62 -9.06 -11.31
N LYS A 67 -9.65 -8.04 -10.46
CA LYS A 67 -10.73 -7.04 -10.41
C LYS A 67 -10.15 -5.68 -10.75
N SER A 68 -10.88 -4.90 -11.55
CA SER A 68 -10.45 -3.53 -11.88
C SER A 68 -10.33 -2.68 -10.62
N ALA A 69 -9.22 -1.96 -10.50
CA ALA A 69 -9.09 -0.92 -9.50
C ALA A 69 -10.14 0.17 -9.76
N ASP A 70 -10.67 0.78 -8.68
CA ASP A 70 -11.69 1.82 -8.77
C ASP A 70 -11.12 3.16 -9.31
N TYR A 71 -9.80 3.30 -9.29
CA TYR A 71 -9.08 4.51 -9.67
C TYR A 71 -7.93 4.18 -10.63
N SER A 72 -7.53 5.15 -11.44
CA SER A 72 -6.25 5.08 -12.17
C SER A 72 -5.08 5.30 -11.21
N ARG A 73 -3.87 4.84 -11.58
CA ARG A 73 -2.66 5.00 -10.75
C ARG A 73 -2.38 6.45 -10.34
N PRO A 74 -2.43 7.46 -11.25
CA PRO A 74 -2.19 8.85 -10.85
C PRO A 74 -3.24 9.41 -9.89
N VAL A 75 -4.51 9.00 -10.05
CA VAL A 75 -5.59 9.42 -9.13
C VAL A 75 -5.36 8.81 -7.75
N PHE A 76 -5.04 7.52 -7.69
CA PHE A 76 -4.80 6.86 -6.42
C PHE A 76 -3.54 7.37 -5.71
N ALA A 77 -2.46 7.65 -6.46
CA ALA A 77 -1.26 8.27 -5.92
C ALA A 77 -1.57 9.60 -5.23
N ARG A 78 -2.37 10.48 -5.85
CA ARG A 78 -2.80 11.75 -5.22
C ARG A 78 -3.65 11.56 -3.97
N LEU A 79 -4.55 10.56 -3.97
CA LEU A 79 -5.36 10.21 -2.81
C LEU A 79 -4.51 9.71 -1.65
N LEU A 80 -3.50 8.87 -1.93
CA LEU A 80 -2.55 8.39 -0.94
C LEU A 80 -1.70 9.52 -0.38
N LEU A 81 -1.10 10.35 -1.24
CA LEU A 81 -0.28 11.49 -0.82
C LEU A 81 -1.06 12.43 0.10
N THR A 82 -2.25 12.86 -0.34
CA THR A 82 -3.11 13.77 0.44
C THR A 82 -3.44 13.16 1.80
N ARG A 83 -3.75 11.87 1.84
CA ARG A 83 -4.09 11.22 3.11
C ARG A 83 -2.87 10.96 3.99
N GLY A 84 -1.72 10.65 3.40
CA GLY A 84 -0.45 10.48 4.08
C GLY A 84 -0.05 11.75 4.82
N ARG A 85 -0.12 12.92 4.14
CA ARG A 85 0.09 14.24 4.76
C ARG A 85 -0.80 14.45 5.99
N LEU A 86 -2.11 14.24 5.84
CA LEU A 86 -3.07 14.39 6.94
C LEU A 86 -2.80 13.44 8.12
N LEU A 87 -2.33 12.23 7.84
CA LEU A 87 -1.98 11.25 8.86
C LEU A 87 -0.74 11.66 9.66
N LYS A 88 0.29 12.18 8.98
CA LYS A 88 1.49 12.74 9.63
C LYS A 88 1.14 13.94 10.51
N GLU A 89 0.21 14.79 10.08
CA GLU A 89 -0.27 15.94 10.86
C GLU A 89 -1.08 15.55 12.11
N GLN A 90 -1.86 14.47 12.05
CA GLN A 90 -2.73 14.02 13.15
C GLN A 90 -1.97 13.52 14.38
N LYS A 91 -0.66 13.24 14.25
CA LYS A 91 0.25 12.73 15.28
C LYS A 91 -0.19 11.35 15.84
N GLY A 92 0.78 10.62 16.40
CA GLY A 92 0.62 9.25 16.91
C GLY A 92 1.30 8.21 16.04
N GLU A 93 2.09 7.33 16.66
CA GLU A 93 3.03 6.41 15.97
C GLU A 93 2.36 5.58 14.87
N GLY A 94 1.17 5.03 15.11
CA GLY A 94 0.44 4.26 14.10
C GLY A 94 -0.06 5.08 12.91
N ASN A 95 -0.41 6.35 13.12
CA ASN A 95 -0.81 7.24 12.03
C ASN A 95 0.42 7.70 11.22
N GLN A 96 1.52 7.97 11.91
CA GLN A 96 2.77 8.39 11.29
C GLN A 96 3.31 7.32 10.34
N PHE A 97 3.44 6.07 10.80
CA PHE A 97 3.91 4.97 9.97
C PHE A 97 3.03 4.71 8.73
N VAL A 98 1.70 4.70 8.90
CA VAL A 98 0.78 4.56 7.76
C VAL A 98 0.90 5.76 6.81
N GLY A 99 1.12 6.96 7.35
CA GLY A 99 1.34 8.17 6.57
C GLY A 99 2.60 8.08 5.71
N GLU A 100 3.70 7.59 6.27
CA GLU A 100 4.95 7.32 5.56
C GLU A 100 4.77 6.29 4.45
N CYS A 101 4.13 5.16 4.76
CA CYS A 101 3.79 4.15 3.77
C CYS A 101 2.99 4.73 2.59
N PHE A 102 2.04 5.64 2.86
CA PHE A 102 1.21 6.24 1.82
C PHE A 102 1.99 7.21 0.93
N VAL A 103 2.92 7.98 1.48
CA VAL A 103 3.77 8.89 0.70
C VAL A 103 4.71 8.11 -0.20
N GLU A 104 5.37 7.07 0.30
CA GLU A 104 6.24 6.22 -0.51
C GLU A 104 5.47 5.55 -1.65
N LEU A 105 4.30 4.98 -1.35
CA LEU A 105 3.44 4.37 -2.39
C LEU A 105 2.94 5.39 -3.41
N ALA A 106 2.67 6.63 -3.02
CA ALA A 106 2.27 7.67 -3.96
C ALA A 106 3.39 7.95 -4.98
N ALA A 107 4.64 8.03 -4.53
CA ALA A 107 5.80 8.21 -5.39
C ALA A 107 6.08 6.99 -6.29
N GLU A 108 5.90 5.77 -5.78
CA GLU A 108 6.03 4.54 -6.57
C GLU A 108 4.94 4.41 -7.66
N LEU A 109 3.70 4.80 -7.33
CA LEU A 109 2.55 4.65 -8.23
C LEU A 109 2.53 5.70 -9.34
N ASP A 110 2.99 6.91 -9.07
CA ASP A 110 3.08 8.00 -10.04
C ASP A 110 4.41 8.76 -9.90
N PRO A 111 5.50 8.26 -10.54
CA PRO A 111 6.81 8.92 -10.52
C PRO A 111 6.85 10.30 -11.19
N HIS A 112 5.79 10.69 -11.90
CA HIS A 112 5.66 12.02 -12.50
C HIS A 112 4.98 13.03 -11.57
N ASN A 113 4.48 12.57 -10.42
CA ASN A 113 3.95 13.46 -9.39
C ASN A 113 5.11 14.03 -8.56
N GLU A 114 5.58 15.22 -8.96
CA GLU A 114 6.70 15.91 -8.32
C GLU A 114 6.52 16.07 -6.80
N ASP A 115 5.29 16.36 -6.34
CA ASP A 115 4.98 16.51 -4.92
C ASP A 115 5.19 15.19 -4.16
N ALA A 116 4.73 14.07 -4.72
CA ALA A 116 4.87 12.76 -4.08
C ALA A 116 6.34 12.34 -4.00
N VAL A 117 7.08 12.55 -5.10
CA VAL A 117 8.51 12.24 -5.17
C VAL A 117 9.29 13.11 -4.18
N TYR A 118 9.05 14.43 -4.17
CA TYR A 118 9.72 15.35 -3.27
C TYR A 118 9.52 14.97 -1.80
N GLU A 119 8.29 14.67 -1.39
CA GLU A 119 8.01 14.28 0.00
C GLU A 119 8.60 12.92 0.38
N CYS A 120 8.55 11.95 -0.53
CA CYS A 120 9.18 10.65 -0.31
C CYS A 120 10.70 10.79 -0.12
N GLU A 121 11.36 11.61 -0.93
CA GLU A 121 12.79 11.86 -0.79
C GLU A 121 13.13 12.66 0.49
N LEU A 122 12.31 13.64 0.88
CA LEU A 122 12.49 14.31 2.17
C LEU A 122 12.36 13.34 3.35
N GLN A 123 11.40 12.42 3.31
CA GLN A 123 11.25 11.39 4.35
C GLN A 123 12.50 10.54 4.50
N LYS A 124 13.14 10.14 3.39
CA LYS A 124 14.39 9.34 3.45
C LYS A 124 15.57 10.13 4.03
N LEU A 125 15.53 11.47 3.97
CA LEU A 125 16.56 12.34 4.53
C LEU A 125 16.35 12.58 6.03
N ASP A 126 15.10 12.81 6.43
CA ASP A 126 14.73 13.17 7.81
C ASP A 126 14.52 11.93 8.71
N GLU A 127 14.04 10.81 8.13
CA GLU A 127 13.62 9.59 8.80
C GLU A 127 14.36 8.37 8.20
N ARG A 128 14.44 7.25 8.94
CA ARG A 128 14.91 5.98 8.36
C ARG A 128 13.87 5.49 7.33
N GLU A 129 14.32 4.83 6.27
CA GLU A 129 13.46 4.16 5.28
C GLU A 129 12.30 3.41 5.94
N VAL A 130 11.11 3.44 5.33
CA VAL A 130 9.91 2.78 5.85
C VAL A 130 10.20 1.29 6.04
N ASP A 131 10.10 0.82 7.28
CA ASP A 131 10.30 -0.60 7.60
C ASP A 131 9.07 -1.42 7.20
N TRP A 132 9.02 -1.79 5.92
CA TRP A 132 7.98 -2.67 5.38
C TRP A 132 8.01 -4.08 5.97
N SER A 133 9.07 -4.48 6.71
CA SER A 133 9.15 -5.80 7.36
C SER A 133 8.07 -5.99 8.42
N VAL A 134 7.52 -4.89 8.96
CA VAL A 134 6.40 -4.90 9.92
C VAL A 134 5.18 -5.63 9.36
N PHE A 135 4.98 -5.60 8.04
CA PHE A 135 3.85 -6.26 7.39
C PHE A 135 4.17 -7.61 6.75
N THR A 136 5.44 -7.88 6.47
CA THR A 136 5.86 -9.02 5.64
C THR A 136 6.50 -10.16 6.43
N ARG A 137 6.76 -9.99 7.73
CA ARG A 137 7.19 -11.10 8.61
C ARG A 137 6.10 -12.17 8.69
N GLN A 138 6.39 -13.35 8.12
CA GLN A 138 5.60 -14.54 8.40
C GLN A 138 5.93 -15.00 9.83
N PRO A 139 4.94 -15.44 10.63
CA PRO A 139 5.23 -16.14 11.87
C PRO A 139 5.99 -17.42 11.55
N GLU A 140 7.09 -17.67 12.28
CA GLU A 140 7.87 -18.92 12.24
C GLU A 140 7.02 -20.15 12.61
#